data_AF-A0A432XFX1-F1
#
_entry.id   AF-A0A432XFX1-F1
#
_cell.length_a   1.000
_cell.length_b   1.000
_cell.length_c   1.000
_cell.angle_alpha   90.00
_cell.angle_beta   90.00
_cell.angle_gamma   90.00
#
_symmetry.space_group_name_H-M   'P 1'
#
loop_
_entity.id
_entity.type
_entity.pdbx_description
1 polymer ?
#
loop_
_entity_poly.entity_id
_entity_poly.type
_entity_poly.pdbx_seq_one_letter_code
_entity_poly.pdbx_strand_id
1 'polypeptide(L)'
;MTTSDMTKPNHSVSFFDIGDHVIRVEASYLTGKESVYVDDKLISEKLTWRFTSEHNFELEGKQIRVRLKVGNLFTGPVSITLWVNGEEIDSDVWNMKRILKTTGSSQNWWKTILTIFVLGLIGGVIGYFIGGALATALKG
;
A
#
# COMPACT_ATOMS: atom_id res chain seq x y z
N MET A 1 -24.20 -10.24 6.00
CA MET A 1 -23.50 -10.02 4.72
C MET A 1 -23.36 -8.51 4.56
N THR A 2 -22.22 -7.93 4.95
CA THR A 2 -22.06 -6.47 4.99
C THR A 2 -21.29 -6.02 3.75
N THR A 3 -22.02 -5.48 2.78
CA THR A 3 -21.53 -4.80 1.57
C THR A 3 -20.92 -3.45 1.93
N SER A 4 -19.77 -3.43 2.61
CA SER A 4 -19.11 -2.17 3.04
C SER A 4 -17.66 -2.02 2.57
N ASP A 5 -17.21 -2.71 1.52
CA ASP A 5 -15.78 -2.67 1.18
C ASP A 5 -15.42 -2.62 -0.31
N MET A 6 -16.28 -2.05 -1.15
CA MET A 6 -15.95 -1.91 -2.58
C MET A 6 -15.04 -0.71 -2.92
N THR A 7 -14.58 0.09 -1.96
CA THR A 7 -13.68 1.23 -2.24
C THR A 7 -12.76 1.62 -1.08
N LYS A 8 -12.14 0.67 -0.37
CA LYS A 8 -11.00 1.04 0.48
C LYS A 8 -9.74 1.18 -0.38
N PRO A 9 -9.03 2.32 -0.34
CA PRO A 9 -7.81 2.53 -1.13
C PRO A 9 -6.66 1.56 -0.77
N ASN A 10 -6.84 0.75 0.27
CA ASN A 10 -5.84 -0.14 0.84
C ASN A 10 -6.18 -1.63 0.63
N HIS A 11 -7.15 -1.96 -0.23
CA HIS A 11 -7.56 -3.33 -0.52
C HIS A 11 -7.52 -3.59 -2.03
N SER A 12 -7.09 -4.78 -2.45
CA SER A 12 -7.34 -5.29 -3.80
C SER A 12 -8.24 -6.51 -3.76
N VAL A 13 -9.06 -6.60 -4.78
CA VAL A 13 -9.90 -7.77 -5.04
C VAL A 13 -9.69 -8.14 -6.51
N SER A 14 -9.32 -9.40 -6.75
CA SER A 14 -9.18 -9.97 -8.09
C SER A 14 -10.06 -11.21 -8.20
N PHE A 15 -10.61 -11.42 -9.39
CA PHE A 15 -11.49 -12.55 -9.72
C PHE A 15 -10.89 -13.29 -10.89
N PHE A 16 -10.79 -14.61 -10.78
CA PHE A 16 -10.29 -15.48 -11.83
C PHE A 16 -11.29 -16.61 -12.07
N ASP A 17 -11.68 -16.80 -13.32
CA ASP A 17 -12.60 -17.88 -13.70
C ASP A 17 -11.78 -19.10 -14.17
N ILE A 18 -12.02 -20.26 -13.55
CA ILE A 18 -11.43 -21.55 -13.95
C ILE A 18 -12.54 -22.56 -14.15
N GLY A 19 -12.88 -22.85 -15.41
CA GLY A 19 -13.96 -23.76 -15.72
C GLY A 19 -15.29 -23.22 -15.18
N ASP A 20 -15.93 -23.99 -14.30
CA ASP A 20 -17.19 -23.61 -13.64
C ASP A 20 -16.99 -22.95 -12.25
N HIS A 21 -15.73 -22.73 -11.85
CA HIS A 21 -15.36 -22.18 -10.54
C HIS A 21 -14.86 -20.75 -10.63
N VAL A 22 -15.24 -19.93 -9.65
CA VAL A 22 -14.76 -18.55 -9.51
C VAL A 22 -13.81 -18.47 -8.32
N ILE A 23 -12.56 -18.06 -8.59
CA ILE A 23 -11.57 -17.79 -7.55
C ILE A 23 -11.58 -16.30 -7.24
N ARG A 24 -11.97 -15.94 -6.01
CA ARG A 24 -11.86 -14.56 -5.50
C ARG A 24 -10.66 -14.45 -4.58
N VAL A 25 -9.78 -13.49 -4.88
CA VAL A 25 -8.59 -13.18 -4.07
C VAL A 25 -8.73 -11.79 -3.49
N GLU A 26 -8.62 -11.71 -2.17
CA GLU A 26 -8.69 -10.47 -1.41
C GLU A 26 -7.36 -10.21 -0.70
N ALA A 27 -6.82 -9.00 -0.83
CA ALA A 27 -5.59 -8.61 -0.17
C ALA A 27 -5.67 -7.21 0.43
N SER A 28 -5.40 -7.13 1.73
CA SER A 28 -5.29 -5.89 2.50
C SER A 28 -3.83 -5.44 2.60
N TYR A 29 -3.52 -4.30 2.01
CA TYR A 29 -2.18 -3.70 2.04
C TYR A 29 -1.82 -3.09 3.40
N LEU A 30 -2.83 -2.75 4.22
CA LEU A 30 -2.60 -2.15 5.53
C LEU A 30 -2.29 -3.21 6.58
N THR A 31 -3.03 -4.31 6.58
CA THR A 31 -2.89 -5.38 7.58
C THR A 31 -2.05 -6.54 7.08
N GLY A 32 -1.77 -6.63 5.78
CA GLY A 32 -1.13 -7.79 5.18
C GLY A 32 -2.02 -9.04 5.14
N LYS A 33 -3.34 -8.87 5.33
CA LYS A 33 -4.28 -9.99 5.32
C LYS A 33 -4.58 -10.39 3.88
N GLU A 34 -4.47 -11.67 3.58
CA GLU A 34 -4.72 -12.27 2.28
C GLU A 34 -5.75 -13.39 2.45
N SER A 35 -6.73 -13.46 1.56
CA SER A 35 -7.81 -14.44 1.62
C SER A 35 -8.17 -14.91 0.22
N VAL A 36 -8.25 -16.23 0.05
CA VAL A 36 -8.58 -16.88 -1.23
C VAL A 36 -9.85 -17.69 -1.04
N TYR A 37 -10.82 -17.41 -1.91
CA TYR A 37 -12.11 -18.05 -1.95
C TYR A 37 -12.29 -18.78 -3.27
N VAL A 38 -12.96 -19.94 -3.24
CA VAL A 38 -13.46 -20.64 -4.43
C VAL A 38 -14.96 -20.77 -4.25
N ASP A 39 -15.74 -20.24 -5.18
CA ASP A 39 -17.22 -20.18 -5.10
C ASP A 39 -17.72 -19.66 -3.74
N ASP A 40 -17.13 -18.54 -3.32
CA ASP A 40 -17.36 -17.87 -2.02
C ASP A 40 -17.00 -18.66 -0.76
N LYS A 41 -16.45 -19.87 -0.89
CA LYS A 41 -15.90 -20.63 0.23
C LYS A 41 -14.44 -20.27 0.47
N LEU A 42 -14.10 -19.85 1.69
CA LEU A 42 -12.72 -19.57 2.08
C LEU A 42 -11.88 -20.86 2.03
N ILE A 43 -10.89 -20.90 1.15
CA ILE A 43 -9.97 -22.04 0.99
C ILE A 43 -8.63 -21.77 1.68
N SER A 44 -8.18 -20.51 1.68
CA SER A 44 -6.91 -20.15 2.29
C SER A 44 -6.95 -18.74 2.86
N GLU A 45 -6.39 -18.58 4.06
CA GLU A 45 -6.22 -17.28 4.71
C GLU A 45 -4.78 -17.17 5.20
N LYS A 46 -4.17 -16.00 5.03
CA LYS A 46 -2.82 -15.72 5.50
C LYS A 46 -2.68 -14.29 5.98
N LEU A 47 -1.77 -14.08 6.92
CA LEU A 47 -1.27 -12.77 7.30
C LEU A 47 0.20 -12.70 6.88
N THR A 48 0.53 -11.83 5.93
CA THR A 48 1.89 -11.65 5.42
C THR A 48 2.29 -10.19 5.42
N TRP A 49 3.50 -9.92 5.90
CA TRP A 49 4.16 -8.62 5.78
C TRP A 49 5.27 -8.64 4.72
N ARG A 50 5.42 -9.77 4.02
CA ARG A 50 6.41 -9.95 2.96
C ARG A 50 5.87 -9.39 1.65
N PHE A 51 6.80 -9.00 0.78
CA PHE A 51 6.48 -8.56 -0.58
C PHE A 51 5.93 -9.65 -1.49
N THR A 52 6.14 -10.92 -1.14
CA THR A 52 5.65 -12.05 -1.93
C THR A 52 5.03 -13.08 -1.02
N SER A 53 3.89 -13.60 -1.45
CA SER A 53 3.16 -14.67 -0.79
C SER A 53 2.55 -15.61 -1.83
N GLU A 54 2.25 -16.82 -1.39
CA GLU A 54 1.67 -17.87 -2.21
C GLU A 54 0.62 -18.62 -1.40
N HIS A 55 -0.50 -18.91 -2.06
CA HIS A 55 -1.56 -19.79 -1.62
C HIS A 55 -1.61 -20.96 -2.60
N ASN A 56 -1.27 -22.16 -2.12
CA ASN A 56 -1.31 -23.38 -2.92
C ASN A 56 -2.47 -24.24 -2.41
N PHE A 57 -3.31 -24.73 -3.32
CA PHE A 57 -4.42 -25.63 -3.02
C PHE A 57 -4.76 -26.48 -4.25
N GLU A 58 -5.56 -27.52 -4.06
CA GLU A 58 -6.02 -28.39 -5.14
C GLU A 58 -7.48 -28.11 -5.46
N LEU A 59 -7.81 -28.01 -6.75
CA LEU A 59 -9.18 -27.84 -7.25
C LEU A 59 -9.38 -28.79 -8.43
N GLU A 60 -10.31 -29.74 -8.30
CA GLU A 60 -10.62 -30.75 -9.34
C GLU A 60 -9.39 -31.50 -9.88
N GLY A 61 -8.45 -31.88 -9.01
CA GLY A 61 -7.21 -32.56 -9.41
C GLY A 61 -6.16 -31.66 -10.06
N LYS A 62 -6.41 -30.35 -10.17
CA LYS A 62 -5.45 -29.36 -10.64
C LYS A 62 -4.76 -28.68 -9.45
N GLN A 63 -3.45 -28.52 -9.54
CA GLN A 63 -2.68 -27.77 -8.56
C GLN A 63 -2.82 -26.27 -8.86
N ILE A 64 -3.52 -25.56 -7.98
CA ILE A 64 -3.72 -24.12 -8.09
C ILE A 64 -2.72 -23.41 -7.19
N ARG A 65 -2.06 -22.40 -7.75
CA ARG A 65 -1.20 -21.48 -7.00
C ARG A 65 -1.61 -20.06 -7.31
N VAL A 66 -2.06 -19.35 -6.28
CA VAL A 66 -2.26 -17.90 -6.32
C VAL A 66 -1.02 -17.26 -5.71
N ARG A 67 -0.29 -16.47 -6.50
CA ARG A 67 0.88 -15.73 -6.05
C ARG A 67 0.55 -14.25 -5.99
N LEU A 68 0.74 -13.65 -4.82
CA LEU A 68 0.68 -12.20 -4.66
C LEU A 68 2.10 -11.67 -4.59
N LYS A 69 2.40 -10.63 -5.37
CA LYS A 69 3.70 -9.98 -5.38
C LYS A 69 3.55 -8.47 -5.40
N VAL A 70 4.16 -7.83 -4.42
CA VAL A 70 4.25 -6.38 -4.25
C VAL A 70 5.65 -5.97 -4.68
N GLY A 71 5.76 -5.21 -5.77
CA GLY A 71 7.07 -4.88 -6.36
C GLY A 71 7.97 -4.02 -5.46
N ASN A 72 7.40 -3.15 -4.61
CA ASN A 72 8.13 -2.26 -3.72
C ASN A 72 7.18 -1.63 -2.69
N LEU A 73 7.62 -1.48 -1.44
CA LEU A 73 6.81 -1.05 -0.26
C LEU A 73 6.12 0.31 -0.45
N PHE A 74 6.72 1.21 -1.23
CA PHE A 74 6.24 2.59 -1.38
C PHE A 74 5.57 2.90 -2.73
N THR A 75 5.90 2.15 -3.79
CA THR A 75 5.47 2.53 -5.17
C THR A 75 5.34 1.36 -6.13
N GLY A 76 5.62 0.12 -5.70
CA GLY A 76 5.62 -1.01 -6.61
C GLY A 76 4.21 -1.40 -7.02
N PRO A 77 4.02 -1.91 -8.25
CA PRO A 77 2.75 -2.52 -8.61
C PRO A 77 2.50 -3.75 -7.72
N VAL A 78 1.23 -4.03 -7.45
CA VAL A 78 0.79 -5.28 -6.85
C VAL A 78 0.30 -6.16 -7.98
N SER A 79 0.90 -7.33 -8.15
CA SER A 79 0.44 -8.34 -9.09
C SER A 79 -0.14 -9.53 -8.35
N ILE A 80 -1.33 -9.96 -8.74
CA ILE A 80 -1.95 -11.21 -8.32
C ILE A 80 -1.95 -12.12 -9.53
N THR A 81 -1.22 -13.22 -9.45
CA THR A 81 -1.01 -14.14 -10.57
C THR A 81 -1.56 -15.51 -10.24
N LEU A 82 -2.37 -16.05 -11.13
CA LEU A 82 -2.97 -17.37 -11.03
C LEU A 82 -2.14 -18.37 -11.85
N TRP A 83 -1.75 -19.46 -11.20
CA TRP A 83 -1.04 -20.57 -11.80
C TRP A 83 -1.85 -21.85 -11.65
N VAL A 84 -1.93 -22.64 -12.72
CA VAL A 84 -2.60 -23.95 -12.76
C VAL A 84 -1.61 -24.97 -13.27
N ASN A 85 -1.36 -26.03 -12.50
CA ASN A 85 -0.40 -27.09 -12.83
C ASN A 85 1.01 -26.57 -13.20
N GLY A 86 1.41 -25.42 -12.64
CA GLY A 86 2.70 -24.80 -12.90
C GLY A 86 2.76 -23.90 -14.14
N GLU A 87 1.64 -23.68 -14.82
CA GLU A 87 1.51 -22.71 -15.92
C GLU A 87 0.76 -21.45 -15.45
N GLU A 88 1.22 -20.27 -15.85
CA GLU A 88 0.56 -18.99 -15.58
C GLU A 88 -0.66 -18.85 -16.49
N ILE A 89 -1.85 -18.80 -15.91
CA ILE A 89 -3.11 -18.68 -16.66
C ILE A 89 -3.54 -17.22 -16.78
N ASP A 90 -3.41 -16.46 -15.69
CA ASP A 90 -3.88 -15.07 -15.65
C ASP A 90 -3.14 -14.24 -14.59
N SER A 91 -3.14 -12.93 -14.76
CA SER A 91 -2.37 -12.00 -13.92
C SER A 91 -2.98 -10.59 -13.90
N ASP A 92 -3.42 -10.16 -12.72
CA ASP A 92 -3.94 -8.82 -12.47
C ASP A 92 -2.86 -7.91 -11.87
N VAL A 93 -2.58 -6.77 -12.53
CA VAL A 93 -1.55 -5.81 -12.09
C VAL A 93 -2.16 -4.47 -11.68
N TRP A 94 -2.08 -4.18 -10.38
CA TRP A 94 -2.55 -2.94 -9.76
C TRP A 94 -1.39 -1.95 -9.60
N ASN A 95 -1.48 -0.81 -10.30
CA ASN A 95 -0.48 0.25 -10.20
C ASN A 95 -0.77 1.20 -9.03
N MET A 96 -0.04 1.03 -7.91
CA MET A 96 -0.20 1.81 -6.68
C MET A 96 -0.07 3.34 -6.89
N LYS A 97 0.73 3.78 -7.88
CA LYS A 97 0.89 5.20 -8.24
C LYS A 97 -0.42 5.87 -8.68
N ARG A 98 -1.37 5.14 -9.28
CA ARG A 98 -2.68 5.68 -9.67
C ARG A 98 -3.59 5.89 -8.45
N ILE A 99 -3.48 5.03 -7.45
CA ILE A 99 -4.26 5.09 -6.21
C ILE A 99 -3.77 6.24 -5.33
N LEU A 100 -2.44 6.35 -5.14
CA LEU A 100 -1.84 7.42 -4.33
C LEU A 100 -2.01 8.83 -4.94
N LYS A 101 -2.04 8.96 -6.27
CA LYS A 101 -2.26 10.27 -6.95
C LYS A 101 -3.65 10.86 -6.71
N THR A 102 -4.65 10.02 -6.41
CA THR A 102 -6.03 10.47 -6.18
C THR A 102 -6.23 11.09 -4.78
N THR A 103 -5.36 10.76 -3.83
CA THR A 103 -5.42 11.27 -2.43
C THR A 103 -4.44 12.43 -2.18
N GLY A 104 -3.57 12.76 -3.13
CA GLY A 104 -2.52 13.75 -2.97
C GLY A 104 -2.96 15.19 -3.18
N SER A 105 -3.78 15.76 -2.28
CA SER A 105 -3.82 17.21 -2.03
C SER A 105 -2.53 17.68 -1.32
N SER A 106 -1.39 17.26 -1.86
CA SER A 106 -0.09 17.22 -1.20
C SER A 106 0.93 18.15 -1.88
N GLN A 107 0.47 19.23 -2.52
CA GLN A 107 1.35 20.27 -3.05
C GLN A 107 1.53 21.45 -2.09
N ASN A 108 0.56 21.70 -1.20
CA ASN A 108 0.58 22.92 -0.39
C ASN A 108 1.25 22.73 0.99
N TRP A 109 1.20 21.54 1.59
CA TRP A 109 1.77 21.30 2.93
C TRP A 109 3.30 21.32 2.98
N TRP A 110 3.99 20.83 1.93
CA TRP A 110 5.45 20.97 1.82
C TRP A 110 5.87 22.44 1.73
N LYS A 111 5.07 23.28 1.07
CA LYS A 111 5.28 24.74 1.06
C LYS A 111 5.06 25.32 2.45
N THR A 112 4.04 24.88 3.18
CA THR A 112 3.81 25.30 4.57
C THR A 112 4.97 24.96 5.49
N ILE A 113 5.52 23.73 5.40
CA ILE A 113 6.71 23.32 6.18
C ILE A 113 7.92 24.20 5.83
N LEU A 114 8.15 24.44 4.54
CA LEU A 114 9.23 25.31 4.09
C LEU A 114 9.07 26.74 4.60
N THR A 115 7.85 27.29 4.59
CA THR A 115 7.55 28.63 5.10
C THR A 115 7.82 28.73 6.61
N ILE A 116 7.37 27.75 7.40
CA ILE A 116 7.64 27.72 8.85
C ILE A 116 9.15 27.65 9.11
N PHE A 117 9.87 26.83 8.36
CA PHE A 117 11.33 26.71 8.49
C PHE A 117 12.05 28.03 8.19
N VAL A 118 11.69 28.72 7.09
CA VAL A 118 12.28 30.02 6.73
C VAL A 118 11.94 31.10 7.77
N LEU A 119 10.69 31.15 8.26
CA LEU A 119 10.31 32.07 9.33
C LEU A 119 11.09 31.80 10.63
N GLY A 120 11.32 30.52 10.96
CA GLY A 120 12.15 30.12 12.08
C GLY A 120 13.60 30.58 11.96
N LEU A 121 14.21 30.46 10.77
CA LEU A 121 15.57 30.96 10.52
C LEU A 121 15.67 32.49 10.69
N ILE A 122 14.69 33.24 10.16
CA ILE A 122 14.65 34.70 10.32
C ILE A 122 14.54 35.08 11.80
N GLY A 123 13.63 34.42 12.54
CA GLY A 123 13.47 34.64 13.98
C GLY A 123 14.75 34.34 14.77
N GLY A 124 15.45 33.26 14.42
CA GLY A 124 16.72 32.88 15.04
C GLY A 124 17.83 33.92 14.84
N VAL A 125 17.96 34.48 13.63
CA VAL A 125 18.94 35.54 13.34
C VAL A 125 18.65 36.81 14.14
N ILE A 126 17.39 37.25 14.17
CA ILE A 126 16.98 38.43 14.96
C ILE A 126 17.26 38.21 16.45
N GLY A 127 16.92 37.04 16.98
CA GLY A 127 17.19 36.67 18.37
C GLY A 127 18.69 36.68 18.69
N TYR A 128 19.55 36.19 17.80
CA TYR A 128 21.00 36.22 17.97
C TYR A 128 21.54 37.65 18.08
N PHE A 129 21.09 38.57 17.22
CA PHE A 129 21.55 39.98 17.26
C PHE A 129 21.06 40.72 18.52
N ILE A 130 19.80 40.55 18.92
CA ILE A 130 19.24 41.19 20.12
C ILE A 130 19.90 40.62 21.39
N GLY A 131 20.02 39.28 21.47
CA GLY A 131 20.70 38.62 22.58
C GLY A 131 22.18 39.01 22.68
N GLY A 132 22.87 39.12 21.55
CA GLY A 132 24.25 39.60 21.48
C GLY A 132 24.39 41.03 21.98
N ALA A 133 23.52 41.95 21.55
CA ALA A 133 23.54 43.35 21.98
C ALA A 133 23.20 43.52 23.48
N LEU A 134 22.27 42.73 24.02
CA LEU A 134 21.97 42.73 25.45
C LEU A 134 23.12 42.15 26.28
N ALA A 135 23.77 41.08 25.80
CA ALA A 135 24.89 40.45 26.49
C ALA A 135 26.13 41.36 26.55
N THR A 136 26.37 42.17 25.51
CA THR A 136 27.45 43.16 25.52
C THR A 136 27.15 44.36 26.42
N ALA A 137 25.89 44.83 26.45
CA ALA A 137 25.45 45.93 27.33
C ALA A 137 25.48 45.58 28.82
N LEU A 138 25.30 44.30 29.19
CA LEU A 138 25.38 43.82 30.58
C LEU A 138 26.82 43.55 31.07
N LYS A 139 27.81 43.57 30.17
CA LYS A 139 29.23 43.33 30.49
C LYS A 139 30.07 44.61 30.58
N GLY A 140 29.52 45.76 30.18
CA GLY A 140 30.13 47.09 30.34
C GLY A 140 29.54 47.81 31.54
#